data_AF-A0A6H9UPA8-F1
#
_entry.id   AF-A0A6H9UPA8-F1
#
_cell.length_a   1.000
_cell.length_b   1.000
_cell.length_c   1.000
_cell.angle_alpha   90.00
_cell.angle_beta   90.00
_cell.angle_gamma   90.00
#
_symmetry.space_group_name_H-M   'P 1'
#
loop_
_entity.id
_entity.type
_entity.pdbx_description
1 polymer ?
#
loop_
_entity_poly.entity_id
_entity_poly.type
_entity_poly.pdbx_seq_one_letter_code
_entity_poly.pdbx_strand_id
1 'polypeptide(L)'
;MDFGMGRADFYLSYHPADLSWAQWLGWVLEHNGYTVFVQDWVLKPGENIVARKAQALDRCEFTLAVVTRAYLAAPACRDDWTSAFLQDPDGRDRLICVQTEACDIPRQMRVRGVIELLDRAEDDALAVLLDRLDPGRRRPSPGSRPGFPRTGAAEAGPRFPAVPPRIFNVPPRNDHFTGRLDHLRGLHEHLGAAVTVLQAALHGLGGVGKSQVAIEYAHRYATSYDIIWWVAAEKPAVMQAGLSSLAAALDIPFTGDQRRQTEALYAELRRRGSWLIIYDNAEAPEDLYPLPEGGRVLITSRNPNWANLATVMSMDVLTDDEASGFLDKRLTTGGTRDYGSTADVRELTERLGFLPLALEQAAAFIQAAGISVQDYLGLLSTSPRDALSASPPVGYAQTVVDTWMLSLDKIEKDCPDAYWLLVFCAFLAPDQVPRRLLGRPESHLPRRLSGVVTNPSRYFAAVTALRRFSMVNASSEELSLHRLVQWVVRQRAHRSGRQPSELGPV
;
A
#
# COMPACT_ATOMS: atom_id res chain seq x y z
N MET A 1 20.99 -29.85 15.56
CA MET A 1 22.33 -29.39 15.11
C MET A 1 22.35 -27.89 15.28
N ASP A 2 23.12 -27.42 16.25
CA ASP A 2 23.40 -26.00 16.49
C ASP A 2 24.16 -25.45 15.28
N PHE A 3 23.56 -24.50 14.55
CA PHE A 3 24.35 -23.62 13.69
C PHE A 3 24.90 -22.51 14.57
N GLY A 4 26.17 -22.63 14.96
CA GLY A 4 26.88 -21.61 15.72
C GLY A 4 26.92 -20.29 14.95
N MET A 5 26.01 -19.37 15.26
CA MET A 5 26.15 -17.96 14.90
C MET A 5 27.13 -17.30 15.86
N GLY A 6 28.23 -16.79 15.32
CA GLY A 6 29.23 -16.01 16.07
C GLY A 6 28.68 -14.70 16.64
N ARG A 7 29.48 -14.04 17.48
CA ARG A 7 29.22 -12.70 18.03
C ARG A 7 29.26 -11.67 16.89
N ALA A 8 28.39 -10.66 16.91
CA ALA A 8 28.35 -9.63 15.87
C ALA A 8 28.58 -8.21 16.42
N ASP A 9 28.96 -7.28 15.54
CA ASP A 9 29.31 -5.91 15.92
C ASP A 9 28.07 -5.05 16.13
N PHE A 10 27.10 -5.11 15.22
CA PHE A 10 25.90 -4.27 15.24
C PHE A 10 24.59 -5.06 15.13
N TYR A 11 23.62 -4.72 15.97
CA TYR A 11 22.20 -5.00 15.75
C TYR A 11 21.53 -3.76 15.14
N LEU A 12 20.94 -3.89 13.96
CA LEU A 12 20.20 -2.81 13.30
C LEU A 12 18.74 -2.80 13.79
N SER A 13 18.39 -1.79 14.59
CA SER A 13 17.03 -1.53 15.02
C SER A 13 16.42 -0.45 14.14
N TYR A 14 15.29 -0.75 13.49
CA TYR A 14 14.61 0.20 12.61
C TYR A 14 13.10 -0.01 12.62
N HIS A 15 12.35 1.00 12.19
CA HIS A 15 10.92 0.85 11.95
C HIS A 15 10.73 0.31 10.53
N PRO A 16 9.76 -0.58 10.24
CA PRO A 16 9.60 -1.17 8.91
C PRO A 16 9.43 -0.17 7.75
N ALA A 17 9.08 1.09 8.02
CA ALA A 17 9.05 2.16 7.02
C ALA A 17 10.45 2.62 6.56
N ASP A 18 11.48 2.35 7.36
CA ASP A 18 12.88 2.78 7.20
C ASP A 18 13.79 1.64 6.73
N LEU A 19 13.20 0.60 6.14
CA LEU A 19 13.91 -0.60 5.69
C LEU A 19 15.03 -0.27 4.69
N SER A 20 14.82 0.70 3.79
CA SER A 20 15.83 1.13 2.81
C SER A 20 17.08 1.69 3.51
N TRP A 21 16.91 2.47 4.59
CA TRP A 21 18.00 2.94 5.42
C TRP A 21 18.70 1.80 6.16
N ALA A 22 17.94 0.87 6.73
CA ALA A 22 18.52 -0.30 7.41
C ALA A 22 19.33 -1.18 6.45
N GLN A 23 18.85 -1.41 5.23
CA GLN A 23 19.55 -2.17 4.20
C GLN A 23 20.83 -1.46 3.74
N TRP A 24 20.77 -0.15 3.48
CA TRP A 24 21.95 0.63 3.11
C TRP A 24 23.00 0.62 4.24
N LEU A 25 22.59 0.85 5.49
CA LEU A 25 23.48 0.78 6.64
C LEU A 25 24.09 -0.62 6.81
N GLY A 26 23.27 -1.67 6.72
CA GLY A 26 23.74 -3.05 6.81
C GLY A 26 24.79 -3.35 5.74
N TRP A 27 24.50 -3.03 4.48
CA TRP A 27 25.42 -3.22 3.37
C TRP A 27 26.72 -2.43 3.55
N VAL A 28 26.64 -1.14 3.92
CA VAL A 28 27.80 -0.28 4.16
C VAL A 28 28.69 -0.87 5.25
N LEU A 29 28.11 -1.30 6.37
CA LEU A 29 28.83 -1.87 7.50
C LEU A 29 29.52 -3.18 7.12
N GLU A 30 28.80 -4.09 6.46
CA GLU A 30 29.36 -5.36 5.99
C GLU A 30 30.51 -5.17 4.99
N HIS A 31 30.37 -4.23 4.05
CA HIS A 31 31.41 -3.90 3.08
C HIS A 31 32.63 -3.23 3.70
N ASN A 32 32.49 -2.67 4.90
CA ASN A 32 33.58 -2.06 5.67
C ASN A 32 34.08 -2.97 6.81
N GLY A 33 33.77 -4.26 6.76
CA GLY A 33 34.33 -5.29 7.63
C GLY A 33 33.64 -5.48 8.97
N TYR A 34 32.48 -4.85 9.18
CA TYR A 34 31.64 -5.07 10.37
C TYR A 34 30.65 -6.21 10.12
N THR A 35 30.30 -6.92 11.17
CA THR A 35 29.25 -7.94 11.17
C THR A 35 27.95 -7.36 11.70
N VAL A 36 26.86 -7.52 10.94
CA VAL A 36 25.58 -6.88 11.26
C VAL A 36 24.45 -7.88 11.31
N PHE A 37 23.62 -7.78 12.34
CA PHE A 37 22.31 -8.42 12.39
C PHE A 37 21.23 -7.40 12.00
N VAL A 38 20.68 -7.56 10.80
CA VAL A 38 19.51 -6.81 10.32
C VAL A 38 18.23 -7.57 10.69
N GLN A 39 17.19 -6.85 11.10
CA GLN A 39 15.88 -7.39 11.52
C GLN A 39 15.10 -8.18 10.43
N ASP A 40 15.64 -8.38 9.24
CA ASP A 40 15.00 -9.21 8.22
C ASP A 40 15.45 -10.68 8.31
N TRP A 41 14.59 -11.56 7.79
CA TRP A 41 14.80 -12.99 7.47
C TRP A 41 14.08 -14.04 8.34
N VAL A 42 13.03 -14.59 7.69
CA VAL A 42 12.58 -15.98 7.66
C VAL A 42 12.47 -16.64 9.03
N LEU A 43 11.33 -16.42 9.68
CA LEU A 43 10.87 -17.30 10.74
C LEU A 43 10.55 -18.66 10.14
N LYS A 44 11.06 -19.73 10.77
CA LYS A 44 10.46 -21.05 10.58
C LYS A 44 9.11 -21.05 11.32
N PRO A 45 8.07 -21.70 10.78
CA PRO A 45 6.80 -21.83 11.49
C PRO A 45 7.04 -22.40 12.90
N GLY A 46 6.63 -21.65 13.94
CA GLY A 46 6.73 -22.05 15.35
C GLY A 46 7.81 -21.34 16.19
N GLU A 47 8.63 -20.45 15.63
CA GLU A 47 9.64 -19.71 16.41
C GLU A 47 9.09 -18.45 17.10
N ASN A 48 9.55 -18.19 18.34
CA ASN A 48 9.16 -17.02 19.13
C ASN A 48 10.04 -15.80 18.79
N ILE A 49 9.41 -14.80 18.16
CA ILE A 49 10.04 -13.55 17.70
C ILE A 49 10.73 -12.81 18.85
N VAL A 50 10.09 -12.72 20.01
CA VAL A 50 10.60 -11.98 21.18
C VAL A 50 11.84 -12.66 21.75
N ALA A 51 11.84 -13.98 21.86
CA ALA A 51 12.98 -14.74 22.39
C ALA A 51 14.21 -14.64 21.48
N ARG A 52 14.00 -14.70 20.16
CA ARG A 52 15.08 -14.59 19.17
C ARG A 52 15.62 -13.16 19.07
N LYS A 53 14.77 -12.14 19.24
CA LYS A 53 15.16 -10.73 19.34
C LYS A 53 16.04 -10.47 20.57
N ALA A 54 15.66 -10.99 21.74
CA ALA A 54 16.48 -10.91 22.94
C ALA A 54 17.86 -11.59 22.76
N GLN A 55 17.90 -12.75 22.10
CA GLN A 55 19.16 -13.42 21.77
C GLN A 55 20.04 -12.63 20.79
N ALA A 56 19.46 -11.91 19.84
CA ALA A 56 20.20 -11.08 18.91
C ALA A 56 20.82 -9.86 19.62
N LEU A 57 20.04 -9.18 20.47
CA LEU A 57 20.52 -8.05 21.29
C LEU A 57 21.65 -8.47 22.25
N ASP A 58 21.55 -9.65 22.87
CA ASP A 58 22.62 -10.19 23.74
C ASP A 58 23.94 -10.49 23.00
N ARG A 59 23.85 -10.82 21.70
CA ARG A 59 25.00 -11.26 20.89
C ARG A 59 25.67 -10.16 20.08
N CYS A 60 25.08 -8.96 20.03
CA CYS A 60 25.61 -7.81 19.30
C CYS A 60 26.31 -6.83 20.25
N GLU A 61 27.47 -6.29 19.88
CA GLU A 61 28.18 -5.33 20.72
C GLU A 61 27.43 -3.99 20.84
N PHE A 62 26.92 -3.47 19.73
CA PHE A 62 26.16 -2.22 19.65
C PHE A 62 24.79 -2.42 19.01
N THR A 63 23.83 -1.57 19.37
CA THR A 63 22.55 -1.39 18.67
C THR A 63 22.59 -0.10 17.87
N LEU A 64 22.48 -0.21 16.55
CA LEU A 64 22.40 0.91 15.63
C LEU A 64 20.91 1.18 15.33
N ALA A 65 20.36 2.26 15.90
CA ALA A 65 18.97 2.65 15.74
C ALA A 65 18.80 3.63 14.57
N VAL A 66 17.96 3.29 13.59
CA VAL A 66 17.55 4.21 12.52
C VAL A 66 16.42 5.09 13.05
N VAL A 67 16.74 6.33 13.41
CA VAL A 67 15.84 7.22 14.14
C VAL A 67 15.07 8.13 13.18
N THR A 68 13.77 7.85 13.10
CA THR A 68 12.74 8.62 12.40
C THR A 68 11.57 8.89 13.35
N ARG A 69 10.64 9.78 12.99
CA ARG A 69 9.37 9.98 13.69
C ARG A 69 8.59 8.67 13.79
N ALA A 70 8.62 7.83 12.75
CA ALA A 70 7.98 6.52 12.75
C ALA A 70 8.64 5.57 13.76
N TYR A 71 9.98 5.55 13.82
CA TYR A 71 10.74 4.81 14.84
C TYR A 71 10.39 5.25 16.26
N LEU A 72 10.31 6.55 16.51
CA LEU A 72 10.00 7.10 17.84
C LEU A 72 8.56 6.84 18.28
N ALA A 73 7.62 6.75 17.34
CA ALA A 73 6.22 6.49 17.60
C ALA A 73 5.91 5.01 17.88
N ALA A 74 6.75 4.08 17.39
CA ALA A 74 6.47 2.64 17.45
C ALA A 74 6.86 1.99 18.80
N PRO A 75 5.92 1.35 19.53
CA PRO A 75 6.23 0.67 20.80
C PRO A 75 7.31 -0.40 20.69
N ALA A 76 7.29 -1.20 19.61
CA ALA A 76 8.27 -2.26 19.40
C ALA A 76 9.71 -1.74 19.19
N CYS A 77 9.87 -0.55 18.59
CA CYS A 77 11.15 0.13 18.46
C CYS A 77 11.57 0.76 19.80
N ARG A 78 10.60 1.21 20.61
CA ARG A 78 10.85 1.69 21.97
C ARG A 78 11.43 0.62 22.87
N ASP A 79 10.90 -0.60 22.78
CA ASP A 79 11.39 -1.74 23.54
C ASP A 79 12.85 -2.07 23.16
N ASP A 80 13.24 -1.90 21.90
CA ASP A 80 14.61 -2.17 21.43
C ASP A 80 15.64 -1.25 22.04
N TRP A 81 15.44 0.05 21.97
CA TRP A 81 16.41 0.99 22.53
C TRP A 81 16.34 1.04 24.06
N THR A 82 15.19 0.73 24.66
CA THR A 82 15.08 0.55 26.13
C THR A 82 15.84 -0.69 26.59
N SER A 83 15.75 -1.80 25.86
CA SER A 83 16.52 -3.02 26.15
C SER A 83 18.02 -2.80 25.99
N ALA A 84 18.45 -2.10 24.91
CA ALA A 84 19.85 -1.75 24.72
C ALA A 84 20.41 -0.91 25.89
N PHE A 85 19.59 -0.05 26.50
CA PHE A 85 19.95 0.73 27.68
C PHE A 85 20.04 -0.12 28.95
N LEU A 86 19.09 -1.05 29.18
CA LEU A 86 19.10 -1.95 30.33
C LEU A 86 20.26 -2.96 30.29
N GLN A 87 20.70 -3.33 29.08
CA GLN A 87 21.83 -4.24 28.84
C GLN A 87 23.19 -3.54 28.80
N ASP A 88 23.25 -2.28 29.24
CA ASP A 88 24.47 -1.50 29.37
C ASP A 88 24.76 -1.09 30.83
N PRO A 89 24.93 -2.05 31.76
CA PRO A 89 25.20 -1.77 33.17
C PRO A 89 26.58 -1.11 33.39
N ASP A 90 27.49 -1.23 32.42
CA ASP A 90 28.85 -0.69 32.45
C ASP A 90 28.95 0.73 31.84
N GLY A 91 27.88 1.26 31.21
CA GLY A 91 27.89 2.57 30.55
C GLY A 91 28.78 2.64 29.32
N ARG A 92 28.80 1.61 28.48
CA ARG A 92 29.56 1.52 27.22
C ARG A 92 28.87 2.20 26.04
N ASP A 93 27.73 2.84 26.26
CA ASP A 93 26.91 3.53 25.28
C ASP A 93 26.59 2.62 24.09
N ARG A 94 25.97 1.47 24.39
CA ARG A 94 25.67 0.41 23.39
C ARG A 94 24.67 0.87 22.33
N LEU A 95 23.92 1.95 22.56
CA LEU A 95 22.98 2.52 21.60
C LEU A 95 23.62 3.64 20.76
N ILE A 96 23.59 3.48 19.45
CA ILE A 96 24.04 4.47 18.47
C ILE A 96 22.84 4.91 17.62
N CYS A 97 22.54 6.21 17.62
CA CYS A 97 21.40 6.74 16.86
C CYS A 97 21.87 7.27 15.51
N VAL A 98 21.25 6.77 14.43
CA VAL A 98 21.41 7.28 13.07
C VAL A 98 20.14 8.02 12.69
N GLN A 99 20.21 9.36 12.66
CA GLN A 99 19.09 10.20 12.29
C GLN A 99 19.07 10.39 10.78
N THR A 100 18.00 9.91 10.15
CA THR A 100 17.83 9.95 8.69
C THR A 100 16.76 10.94 8.25
N GLU A 101 15.97 11.45 9.20
CA GLU A 101 15.03 12.56 8.99
C GLU A 101 15.00 13.53 10.19
N ALA A 102 14.52 14.75 9.96
CA ALA A 102 14.35 15.74 11.02
C ALA A 102 13.26 15.31 12.04
N CYS A 103 13.70 14.96 13.24
CA CYS A 103 12.84 14.52 14.34
C CYS A 103 13.45 14.86 15.71
N ASP A 104 12.59 15.03 16.71
CA ASP A 104 12.98 15.33 18.09
C ASP A 104 13.39 14.06 18.83
N ILE A 105 14.69 13.79 18.85
CA ILE A 105 15.23 12.59 19.49
C ILE A 105 15.21 12.75 21.02
N PRO A 106 14.60 11.81 21.77
CA PRO A 106 14.57 11.83 23.23
C PRO A 106 15.96 11.97 23.84
N ARG A 107 16.07 12.69 24.97
CA ARG A 107 17.36 12.93 25.64
C ARG A 107 18.09 11.62 25.99
N GLN A 108 17.34 10.59 26.35
CA GLN A 108 17.86 9.27 26.70
C GLN A 108 18.53 8.55 25.52
N MET A 109 18.23 8.93 24.27
CA MET A 109 18.81 8.32 23.07
C MET A 109 20.06 9.09 22.56
N ARG A 110 20.35 10.27 23.11
CA ARG A 110 21.43 11.16 22.64
C ARG A 110 22.80 10.90 23.31
N VAL A 111 22.94 9.81 24.06
CA VAL A 111 24.09 9.58 24.97
C VAL A 111 25.44 9.56 24.24
N ARG A 112 25.55 8.85 23.10
CA ARG A 112 26.78 8.79 22.28
C ARG A 112 26.84 9.84 21.16
N GLY A 113 25.89 10.79 21.14
CA GLY A 113 25.66 11.68 20.01
C GLY A 113 24.90 10.99 18.88
N VAL A 114 24.30 11.80 18.01
CA VAL A 114 23.48 11.34 16.88
C VAL A 114 24.31 11.43 15.60
N ILE A 115 24.32 10.35 14.81
CA ILE A 115 24.86 10.34 13.46
C ILE A 115 23.79 10.91 12.54
N GLU A 116 23.93 12.18 12.16
CA GLU A 116 22.96 12.87 11.31
C GLU A 116 23.30 12.64 9.82
N LEU A 117 22.44 11.88 9.15
CA LEU A 117 22.54 11.57 7.71
C LEU A 117 21.52 12.34 6.86
N LEU A 118 20.67 13.16 7.47
CA LEU A 118 19.71 14.04 6.78
C LEU A 118 20.42 14.94 5.74
N ASP A 119 19.87 15.02 4.53
CA ASP A 119 20.28 15.91 3.44
C ASP A 119 21.77 15.79 3.02
N ARG A 120 22.44 14.69 3.35
CA ARG A 120 23.83 14.43 2.94
C ARG A 120 23.90 13.68 1.61
N ALA A 121 24.93 13.94 0.82
CA ALA A 121 25.30 13.08 -0.29
C ALA A 121 25.87 11.74 0.22
N GLU A 122 25.77 10.68 -0.58
CA GLU A 122 26.16 9.31 -0.17
C GLU A 122 27.60 9.23 0.34
N ASP A 123 28.57 9.82 -0.37
CA ASP A 123 29.99 9.82 0.04
C ASP A 123 30.20 10.51 1.39
N ASP A 124 29.49 11.62 1.64
CA ASP A 124 29.55 12.37 2.90
C ASP A 124 28.84 11.62 4.04
N ALA A 125 27.72 10.95 3.74
CA ALA A 125 26.98 10.12 4.69
C ALA A 125 27.80 8.90 5.14
N LEU A 126 28.45 8.23 4.18
CA LEU A 126 29.37 7.12 4.42
C LEU A 126 30.55 7.55 5.29
N ALA A 127 31.20 8.67 4.94
CA ALA A 127 32.34 9.18 5.69
C ALA A 127 31.97 9.52 7.14
N VAL A 128 30.82 10.18 7.36
CA VAL A 128 30.32 10.53 8.70
C VAL A 128 29.94 9.29 9.50
N LEU A 129 29.30 8.30 8.87
CA LEU A 129 28.94 7.05 9.53
C LEU A 129 30.18 6.31 10.00
N LEU A 130 31.16 6.06 9.12
CA LEU A 130 32.37 5.32 9.47
C LEU A 130 33.26 6.08 10.46
N ASP A 131 33.40 7.40 10.33
CA ASP A 131 34.15 8.23 11.30
C ASP A 131 33.58 8.15 12.72
N ARG A 132 32.25 8.08 12.83
CA ARG A 132 31.56 7.99 14.12
C ARG A 132 31.52 6.58 14.71
N LEU A 133 31.71 5.55 13.89
CA LEU A 133 31.72 4.14 14.30
C LEU A 133 33.12 3.61 14.60
N ASP A 134 34.20 4.27 14.15
CA ASP A 134 35.58 3.89 14.44
C ASP A 134 35.87 3.90 15.96
N PRO A 135 36.15 2.74 16.58
CA PRO A 135 36.46 2.66 18.01
C PRO A 135 37.76 3.39 18.42
N GLY A 136 38.62 3.76 17.46
CA GLY A 136 40.00 4.17 17.69
C GLY A 136 40.30 5.68 17.76
N ARG A 137 39.36 6.59 17.45
CA ARG A 137 39.68 8.03 17.33
C ARG A 137 39.04 8.94 18.38
N ARG A 138 39.83 9.26 19.42
CA ARG A 138 39.78 10.58 20.10
C ARG A 138 40.19 11.65 19.06
N ARG A 139 39.43 12.74 18.90
CA ARG A 139 39.83 13.95 18.11
C ARG A 139 41.24 14.44 18.52
N PRO A 140 42.04 15.14 17.67
CA PRO A 140 41.62 15.97 16.53
C PRO A 140 42.51 15.98 15.23
N SER A 141 41.91 16.56 14.18
CA SER A 141 42.46 17.51 13.18
C SER A 141 43.13 17.05 11.85
N PRO A 142 43.09 17.92 10.81
CA PRO A 142 42.81 17.57 9.40
C PRO A 142 44.07 17.32 8.59
N GLY A 143 43.99 16.41 7.61
CA GLY A 143 45.08 16.21 6.67
C GLY A 143 44.73 15.28 5.52
N SER A 144 44.80 15.83 4.31
CA SER A 144 44.92 15.18 2.99
C SER A 144 43.69 14.52 2.34
N ARG A 145 43.17 15.20 1.30
CA ARG A 145 42.76 14.65 -0.01
C ARG A 145 44.01 14.58 -0.93
N PRO A 146 44.00 14.00 -2.17
CA PRO A 146 43.02 13.13 -2.86
C PRO A 146 43.65 11.94 -3.68
N GLY A 147 42.81 11.13 -4.37
CA GLY A 147 43.22 10.29 -5.52
C GLY A 147 42.05 9.59 -6.24
N PHE A 148 41.95 9.76 -7.55
CA PHE A 148 40.82 9.53 -8.51
C PHE A 148 40.68 8.03 -8.98
N PRO A 149 39.80 7.69 -9.95
CA PRO A 149 38.63 6.80 -9.86
C PRO A 149 38.88 5.35 -10.34
N ARG A 150 38.00 4.40 -9.97
CA ARG A 150 37.92 3.10 -10.67
C ARG A 150 36.60 2.96 -11.42
N THR A 151 36.73 2.87 -12.74
CA THR A 151 35.79 2.24 -13.67
C THR A 151 35.82 0.72 -13.48
N GLY A 152 34.64 0.11 -13.47
CA GLY A 152 34.44 -1.34 -13.41
C GLY A 152 33.07 -1.61 -12.82
N ALA A 153 32.23 -2.35 -13.56
CA ALA A 153 30.88 -2.71 -13.14
C ALA A 153 30.91 -3.35 -11.75
N ALA A 154 30.50 -2.59 -10.74
CA ALA A 154 30.27 -3.10 -9.40
C ALA A 154 28.93 -3.85 -9.40
N GLU A 155 28.87 -4.99 -8.71
CA GLU A 155 27.62 -5.51 -8.20
C GLU A 155 26.90 -4.35 -7.50
N ALA A 156 25.74 -3.95 -8.03
CA ALA A 156 25.07 -2.74 -7.56
C ALA A 156 24.56 -3.00 -6.13
N GLY A 157 25.28 -2.46 -5.14
CA GLY A 157 24.78 -2.33 -3.78
C GLY A 157 23.48 -1.52 -3.73
N PRO A 158 22.73 -1.60 -2.63
CA PRO A 158 21.50 -0.81 -2.46
C PRO A 158 21.81 0.69 -2.60
N ARG A 159 21.00 1.40 -3.39
CA ARG A 159 21.17 2.84 -3.64
C ARG A 159 20.90 3.67 -2.39
N PHE A 160 21.57 4.81 -2.27
CA PHE A 160 21.37 5.78 -1.20
C PHE A 160 19.89 6.20 -1.07
N PRO A 161 19.25 6.02 0.11
CA PRO A 161 17.80 6.18 0.28
C PRO A 161 17.20 7.57 -0.03
N ALA A 162 17.99 8.64 0.00
CA ALA A 162 17.46 10.00 -0.09
C ALA A 162 17.23 10.52 -1.54
N VAL A 163 17.53 9.72 -2.57
CA VAL A 163 17.40 10.15 -3.97
C VAL A 163 16.52 9.17 -4.76
N PRO A 164 15.32 9.56 -5.24
CA PRO A 164 14.51 8.70 -6.11
C PRO A 164 15.24 8.44 -7.44
N PRO A 165 14.89 7.36 -8.16
CA PRO A 165 15.51 7.10 -9.46
C PRO A 165 15.28 8.26 -10.43
N ARG A 166 16.24 8.48 -11.34
CA ARG A 166 16.19 9.59 -12.31
C ARG A 166 14.95 9.56 -13.20
N ILE A 167 14.39 8.37 -13.46
CA ILE A 167 13.17 8.18 -14.24
C ILE A 167 12.07 7.74 -13.28
N PHE A 168 11.27 8.71 -12.84
CA PHE A 168 10.23 8.56 -11.83
C PHE A 168 9.06 9.51 -12.11
N ASN A 169 7.84 8.99 -12.21
CA ASN A 169 6.63 9.80 -12.38
C ASN A 169 5.46 9.36 -11.46
N VAL A 170 5.77 8.63 -10.39
CA VAL A 170 4.75 8.17 -9.43
C VAL A 170 4.12 9.37 -8.72
N PRO A 171 2.79 9.35 -8.48
CA PRO A 171 2.13 10.39 -7.70
C PRO A 171 2.80 10.66 -6.33
N PRO A 172 2.62 11.86 -5.75
CA PRO A 172 3.17 12.19 -4.44
C PRO A 172 2.79 11.16 -3.36
N ARG A 173 3.72 10.90 -2.45
CA ARG A 173 3.48 10.01 -1.31
C ARG A 173 2.39 10.60 -0.41
N ASN A 174 1.55 9.73 0.14
CA ASN A 174 0.51 10.11 1.07
C ASN A 174 1.03 10.06 2.52
N ASP A 175 1.23 11.21 3.15
CA ASP A 175 1.72 11.31 4.53
C ASP A 175 0.75 10.69 5.57
N HIS A 176 -0.53 10.56 5.21
CA HIS A 176 -1.58 9.95 6.02
C HIS A 176 -1.78 8.46 5.74
N PHE A 177 -0.94 7.82 4.93
CA PHE A 177 -1.00 6.38 4.72
C PHE A 177 -0.94 5.62 6.06
N THR A 178 -1.82 4.63 6.23
CA THR A 178 -2.03 3.90 7.49
C THR A 178 -2.33 2.42 7.17
N GLY A 179 -1.78 1.51 7.97
CA GLY A 179 -2.00 0.07 7.82
C GLY A 179 -1.34 -0.55 6.59
N ARG A 180 -1.88 -1.70 6.14
CA ARG A 180 -1.49 -2.42 4.90
C ARG A 180 -0.03 -2.90 4.85
N LEU A 181 0.61 -3.04 6.01
CA LEU A 181 2.00 -3.51 6.09
C LEU A 181 2.16 -4.92 5.53
N ASP A 182 1.18 -5.81 5.76
CA ASP A 182 1.20 -7.17 5.22
C ASP A 182 1.04 -7.18 3.70
N HIS A 183 0.22 -6.30 3.13
CA HIS A 183 0.12 -6.13 1.67
C HIS A 183 1.42 -5.62 1.07
N LEU A 184 2.07 -4.66 1.72
CA LEU A 184 3.37 -4.12 1.28
C LEU A 184 4.49 -5.16 1.37
N ARG A 185 4.51 -5.96 2.44
CA ARG A 185 5.45 -7.07 2.60
C ARG A 185 5.19 -8.15 1.55
N GLY A 186 3.95 -8.57 1.39
CA GLY A 186 3.54 -9.53 0.37
C GLY A 186 3.92 -9.04 -1.03
N LEU A 187 3.66 -7.77 -1.38
CA LEU A 187 4.13 -7.18 -2.63
C LEU A 187 5.64 -7.32 -2.79
N HIS A 188 6.41 -6.97 -1.76
CA HIS A 188 7.87 -7.02 -1.82
C HIS A 188 8.40 -8.44 -1.97
N GLU A 189 7.83 -9.41 -1.27
CA GLU A 189 8.20 -10.82 -1.38
C GLU A 189 7.94 -11.35 -2.80
N HIS A 190 6.74 -11.09 -3.34
CA HIS A 190 6.38 -11.51 -4.70
C HIS A 190 7.18 -10.78 -5.77
N LEU A 191 7.49 -9.49 -5.56
CA LEU A 191 8.31 -8.69 -6.46
C LEU A 191 9.82 -8.84 -6.18
N GLY A 192 10.23 -9.60 -5.18
CA GLY A 192 11.64 -9.81 -4.80
C GLY A 192 12.22 -11.15 -5.29
N ALA A 193 11.37 -12.14 -5.60
CA ALA A 193 11.81 -13.48 -5.99
C ALA A 193 12.62 -13.51 -7.31
N ALA A 194 13.79 -14.16 -7.30
CA ALA A 194 14.82 -13.99 -8.34
C ALA A 194 14.57 -14.69 -9.71
N VAL A 195 13.34 -15.07 -10.08
CA VAL A 195 13.10 -15.86 -11.30
C VAL A 195 11.92 -15.33 -12.12
N THR A 196 12.21 -14.83 -13.33
CA THR A 196 11.26 -14.38 -14.38
C THR A 196 10.32 -13.24 -13.98
N VAL A 197 9.60 -12.66 -14.95
CA VAL A 197 8.78 -11.45 -14.78
C VAL A 197 7.80 -11.61 -13.62
N LEU A 198 8.05 -10.91 -12.52
CA LEU A 198 7.19 -10.94 -11.35
C LEU A 198 6.10 -9.90 -11.54
N GLN A 199 4.88 -10.40 -11.71
CA GLN A 199 3.69 -9.59 -11.88
C GLN A 199 2.85 -9.77 -10.63
N ALA A 200 2.48 -8.66 -9.98
CA ALA A 200 1.57 -8.67 -8.85
C ALA A 200 0.32 -7.87 -9.22
N ALA A 201 -0.86 -8.39 -8.92
CA ALA A 201 -2.13 -7.70 -9.15
C ALA A 201 -2.89 -7.48 -7.84
N LEU A 202 -3.10 -6.23 -7.47
CA LEU A 202 -3.99 -5.84 -6.38
C LEU A 202 -5.42 -5.71 -6.88
N HIS A 203 -6.36 -6.45 -6.30
CA HIS A 203 -7.79 -6.28 -6.61
C HIS A 203 -8.66 -6.10 -5.36
N GLY A 204 -9.83 -5.49 -5.56
CA GLY A 204 -10.78 -5.19 -4.47
C GLY A 204 -11.73 -4.05 -4.81
N LEU A 205 -12.64 -3.74 -3.89
CA LEU A 205 -13.68 -2.73 -4.05
C LEU A 205 -13.10 -1.34 -4.42
N GLY A 206 -13.87 -0.54 -5.17
CA GLY A 206 -13.54 0.87 -5.41
C GLY A 206 -13.42 1.62 -4.07
N GLY A 207 -12.34 2.38 -3.88
CA GLY A 207 -12.08 3.12 -2.63
C GLY A 207 -11.33 2.35 -1.53
N VAL A 208 -10.92 1.09 -1.77
CA VAL A 208 -10.19 0.28 -0.77
C VAL A 208 -8.70 0.63 -0.61
N GLY A 209 -8.15 1.49 -1.48
CA GLY A 209 -6.77 1.98 -1.38
C GLY A 209 -5.71 1.24 -2.21
N LYS A 210 -6.08 0.47 -3.25
CA LYS A 210 -5.12 -0.24 -4.13
C LYS A 210 -4.05 0.67 -4.71
N SER A 211 -4.46 1.79 -5.30
CA SER A 211 -3.54 2.80 -5.86
C SER A 211 -2.65 3.41 -4.78
N GLN A 212 -3.19 3.61 -3.56
CA GLN A 212 -2.41 4.14 -2.43
C GLN A 212 -1.34 3.15 -1.96
N VAL A 213 -1.63 1.85 -1.92
CA VAL A 213 -0.63 0.80 -1.63
C VAL A 213 0.45 0.74 -2.72
N ALA A 214 0.07 0.89 -4.00
CA ALA A 214 1.03 0.93 -5.09
C ALA A 214 1.95 2.16 -5.03
N ILE A 215 1.40 3.34 -4.71
CA ILE A 215 2.16 4.57 -4.46
C ILE A 215 3.13 4.36 -3.29
N GLU A 216 2.62 3.88 -2.15
CA GLU A 216 3.46 3.66 -0.96
C GLU A 216 4.57 2.62 -1.22
N TYR A 217 4.27 1.53 -1.94
CA TYR A 217 5.28 0.55 -2.36
C TYR A 217 6.37 1.20 -3.20
N ALA A 218 5.98 1.98 -4.21
CA ALA A 218 6.91 2.63 -5.12
C ALA A 218 7.85 3.61 -4.42
N HIS A 219 7.34 4.40 -3.47
CA HIS A 219 8.15 5.31 -2.67
C HIS A 219 9.02 4.56 -1.66
N ARG A 220 8.47 3.54 -0.97
CA ARG A 220 9.18 2.78 0.07
C ARG A 220 10.35 1.98 -0.49
N TYR A 221 10.17 1.38 -1.66
CA TYR A 221 11.19 0.55 -2.33
C TYR A 221 11.83 1.27 -3.51
N ALA A 222 11.81 2.60 -3.52
CA ALA A 222 12.30 3.39 -4.64
C ALA A 222 13.77 3.07 -5.01
N THR A 223 14.59 2.77 -4.01
CA THR A 223 16.02 2.49 -4.15
C THR A 223 16.34 1.12 -4.75
N SER A 224 15.35 0.22 -4.82
CA SER A 224 15.50 -1.09 -5.45
C SER A 224 15.40 -1.03 -6.98
N TYR A 225 15.06 0.12 -7.56
CA TYR A 225 14.80 0.28 -8.99
C TYR A 225 15.55 1.46 -9.59
N ASP A 226 15.97 1.31 -10.86
CA ASP A 226 16.58 2.38 -11.66
C ASP A 226 15.53 3.22 -12.39
N ILE A 227 14.35 2.64 -12.60
CA ILE A 227 13.19 3.25 -13.28
C ILE A 227 11.95 2.83 -12.51
N ILE A 228 11.10 3.81 -12.16
CA ILE A 228 9.76 3.53 -11.66
C ILE A 228 8.77 4.36 -12.47
N TRP A 229 7.86 3.70 -13.17
CA TRP A 229 6.94 4.39 -14.05
C TRP A 229 5.48 4.03 -13.78
N TRP A 230 4.67 5.04 -13.51
CA TRP A 230 3.23 4.97 -13.32
C TRP A 230 2.49 5.19 -14.64
N VAL A 231 1.62 4.25 -14.99
CA VAL A 231 0.79 4.25 -16.20
C VAL A 231 -0.67 4.09 -15.79
N ALA A 232 -1.51 5.06 -16.14
CA ALA A 232 -2.95 4.90 -15.99
C ALA A 232 -3.48 3.92 -17.07
N ALA A 233 -4.07 2.81 -16.63
CA ALA A 233 -4.46 1.67 -17.45
C ALA A 233 -5.99 1.53 -17.64
N GLU A 234 -6.76 2.55 -17.29
CA GLU A 234 -8.23 2.53 -17.39
C GLU A 234 -8.73 2.58 -18.84
N LYS A 235 -7.98 3.22 -19.74
CA LYS A 235 -8.35 3.36 -21.16
C LYS A 235 -7.13 3.09 -22.04
N PRO A 236 -7.27 2.31 -23.14
CA PRO A 236 -6.15 1.99 -24.01
C PRO A 236 -5.37 3.22 -24.50
N ALA A 237 -6.07 4.29 -24.90
CA ALA A 237 -5.42 5.52 -25.38
C ALA A 237 -4.58 6.23 -24.30
N VAL A 238 -5.04 6.23 -23.04
CA VAL A 238 -4.32 6.86 -21.92
C VAL A 238 -3.11 6.01 -21.54
N MET A 239 -3.28 4.69 -21.52
CA MET A 239 -2.19 3.75 -21.26
C MET A 239 -1.07 3.88 -22.30
N GLN A 240 -1.44 3.91 -23.59
CA GLN A 240 -0.48 4.09 -24.69
C GLN A 240 0.25 5.42 -24.57
N ALA A 241 -0.45 6.51 -24.26
CA ALA A 241 0.20 7.80 -24.01
C ALA A 241 1.23 7.73 -22.86
N GLY A 242 0.89 7.05 -21.76
CA GLY A 242 1.79 6.85 -20.63
C GLY A 242 3.05 6.04 -20.97
N LEU A 243 2.91 5.00 -21.81
CA LEU A 243 4.04 4.22 -22.32
C LEU A 243 4.91 5.02 -23.31
N SER A 244 4.29 5.79 -24.21
CA SER A 244 5.02 6.69 -25.11
C SER A 244 5.79 7.76 -24.34
N SER A 245 5.28 8.25 -23.20
CA SER A 245 6.03 9.16 -22.33
C SER A 245 7.25 8.49 -21.68
N LEU A 246 7.15 7.21 -21.28
CA LEU A 246 8.31 6.46 -20.81
C LEU A 246 9.35 6.25 -21.92
N ALA A 247 8.88 5.89 -23.12
CA ALA A 247 9.74 5.74 -24.29
C ALA A 247 10.51 7.04 -24.58
N ALA A 248 9.82 8.19 -24.53
CA ALA A 248 10.45 9.49 -24.68
C ALA A 248 11.45 9.81 -23.56
N ALA A 249 11.14 9.47 -22.30
CA ALA A 249 12.06 9.64 -21.17
C ALA A 249 13.32 8.74 -21.25
N LEU A 250 13.26 7.68 -22.08
CA LEU A 250 14.37 6.78 -22.40
C LEU A 250 15.03 7.10 -23.75
N ASP A 251 14.72 8.26 -24.34
CA ASP A 251 15.22 8.71 -25.64
C ASP A 251 14.90 7.76 -26.81
N ILE A 252 13.79 7.01 -26.72
CA ILE A 252 13.32 6.11 -27.77
C ILE A 252 12.45 6.89 -28.77
N PRO A 253 12.89 7.05 -30.03
CA PRO A 253 12.22 7.91 -30.99
C PRO A 253 10.83 7.38 -31.39
N PHE A 254 9.87 8.29 -31.55
CA PHE A 254 8.57 7.97 -32.13
C PHE A 254 8.65 8.01 -33.65
N THR A 255 8.42 6.87 -34.31
CA THR A 255 8.49 6.76 -35.78
C THR A 255 7.11 6.81 -36.45
N GLY A 256 6.08 7.33 -35.78
CA GLY A 256 4.71 7.34 -36.29
C GLY A 256 3.92 6.04 -36.05
N ASP A 257 4.55 5.01 -35.49
CA ASP A 257 3.95 3.70 -35.20
C ASP A 257 4.09 3.39 -33.70
N GLN A 258 2.95 3.42 -32.99
CA GLN A 258 2.87 3.20 -31.54
C GLN A 258 3.28 1.78 -31.14
N ARG A 259 2.92 0.78 -31.97
CA ARG A 259 3.22 -0.62 -31.68
C ARG A 259 4.73 -0.84 -31.72
N ARG A 260 5.39 -0.34 -32.77
CA ARG A 260 6.86 -0.41 -32.90
C ARG A 260 7.57 0.32 -31.77
N GLN A 261 7.06 1.48 -31.35
CA GLN A 261 7.64 2.21 -30.23
C GLN A 261 7.52 1.41 -28.91
N THR A 262 6.38 0.77 -28.67
CA THR A 262 6.18 -0.09 -27.49
C THR A 262 7.09 -1.31 -27.52
N GLU A 263 7.23 -1.97 -28.67
CA GLU A 263 8.16 -3.10 -28.87
C GLU A 263 9.61 -2.68 -28.60
N ALA A 264 10.04 -1.51 -29.08
CA ALA A 264 11.36 -0.95 -28.80
C ALA A 264 11.57 -0.61 -27.33
N LEU A 265 10.56 -0.02 -26.69
CA LEU A 265 10.55 0.25 -25.24
C LEU A 265 10.74 -1.03 -24.44
N TYR A 266 9.98 -2.08 -24.75
CA TYR A 266 10.07 -3.36 -24.03
C TYR A 266 11.42 -4.05 -24.24
N ALA A 267 11.99 -3.95 -25.45
CA ALA A 267 13.33 -4.45 -25.72
C ALA A 267 14.40 -3.73 -24.87
N GLU A 268 14.32 -2.41 -24.73
CA GLU A 268 15.24 -1.63 -23.92
C GLU A 268 15.08 -1.90 -22.41
N LEU A 269 13.83 -2.02 -21.94
CA LEU A 269 13.53 -2.40 -20.55
C LEU A 269 14.11 -3.78 -20.21
N ARG A 270 13.98 -4.76 -21.12
CA ARG A 270 14.54 -6.10 -20.94
C ARG A 270 16.04 -6.10 -20.72
N ARG A 271 16.76 -5.14 -21.31
CA ARG A 271 18.22 -5.01 -21.19
C ARG A 271 18.68 -4.42 -19.85
N ARG A 272 17.84 -3.64 -19.16
CA ARG A 272 18.19 -2.93 -17.91
C ARG A 272 17.94 -3.75 -16.65
N GLY A 273 16.86 -4.53 -16.61
CA GLY A 273 16.55 -5.48 -15.53
C GLY A 273 16.04 -4.90 -14.19
N SER A 274 16.43 -3.68 -13.85
CA SER A 274 16.15 -3.00 -12.57
C SER A 274 15.06 -1.94 -12.71
N TRP A 275 13.83 -2.33 -13.06
CA TRP A 275 12.73 -1.38 -13.23
C TRP A 275 11.40 -1.88 -12.66
N LEU A 276 10.52 -0.95 -12.31
CA LEU A 276 9.15 -1.18 -11.89
C LEU A 276 8.19 -0.37 -12.77
N ILE A 277 7.23 -1.05 -13.41
CA ILE A 277 6.10 -0.39 -14.09
C ILE A 277 4.83 -0.68 -13.32
N ILE A 278 4.08 0.38 -13.00
CA ILE A 278 2.84 0.32 -12.25
C ILE A 278 1.69 0.67 -13.20
N TYR A 279 0.83 -0.30 -13.50
CA TYR A 279 -0.40 -0.11 -14.26
C TYR A 279 -1.57 0.09 -13.31
N ASP A 280 -2.06 1.32 -13.20
CA ASP A 280 -3.12 1.68 -12.26
C ASP A 280 -4.51 1.64 -12.91
N ASN A 281 -5.48 1.05 -12.21
CA ASN A 281 -6.88 0.92 -12.62
C ASN A 281 -7.06 0.14 -13.95
N ALA A 282 -6.29 -0.93 -14.15
CA ALA A 282 -6.42 -1.81 -15.31
C ALA A 282 -7.77 -2.55 -15.31
N GLU A 283 -8.45 -2.63 -16.45
CA GLU A 283 -9.77 -3.27 -16.56
C GLU A 283 -9.68 -4.79 -16.75
N ALA A 284 -8.88 -5.26 -17.71
CA ALA A 284 -8.76 -6.68 -18.02
C ALA A 284 -7.33 -7.11 -18.44
N PRO A 285 -6.95 -8.38 -18.22
CA PRO A 285 -5.67 -8.96 -18.64
C PRO A 285 -5.28 -8.72 -20.10
N GLU A 286 -6.26 -8.89 -20.99
CA GLU A 286 -6.11 -8.77 -22.44
C GLU A 286 -5.70 -7.35 -22.87
N ASP A 287 -6.06 -6.32 -22.09
CA ASP A 287 -5.73 -4.93 -22.41
C ASP A 287 -4.24 -4.61 -22.18
N LEU A 288 -3.58 -5.38 -21.31
CA LEU A 288 -2.19 -5.16 -20.91
C LEU A 288 -1.19 -6.03 -21.68
N TYR A 289 -1.65 -7.04 -22.41
CA TYR A 289 -0.77 -7.99 -23.06
C TYR A 289 -0.22 -7.46 -24.41
N PRO A 290 1.07 -7.69 -24.74
CA PRO A 290 2.09 -8.28 -23.89
C PRO A 290 2.60 -7.30 -22.81
N LEU A 291 3.08 -7.84 -21.70
CA LEU A 291 3.74 -7.07 -20.64
C LEU A 291 5.26 -7.03 -20.85
N PRO A 292 5.95 -5.97 -20.40
CA PRO A 292 7.40 -5.89 -20.49
C PRO A 292 8.08 -6.98 -19.64
N GLU A 293 9.20 -7.51 -20.14
CA GLU A 293 9.98 -8.55 -19.46
C GLU A 293 11.31 -8.03 -18.91
N GLY A 294 11.86 -8.69 -17.89
CA GLY A 294 13.18 -8.40 -17.32
C GLY A 294 13.15 -7.57 -16.02
N GLY A 295 12.04 -6.93 -15.68
CA GLY A 295 11.87 -6.15 -14.44
C GLY A 295 10.66 -6.58 -13.62
N ARG A 296 9.94 -5.60 -13.05
CA ARG A 296 8.79 -5.80 -12.16
C ARG A 296 7.56 -5.05 -12.66
N VAL A 297 6.41 -5.72 -12.59
CA VAL A 297 5.13 -5.12 -12.97
C VAL A 297 4.17 -5.20 -11.79
N LEU A 298 3.60 -4.06 -11.42
CA LEU A 298 2.53 -3.97 -10.43
C LEU A 298 1.25 -3.50 -11.11
N ILE A 299 0.17 -4.25 -10.95
CA ILE A 299 -1.13 -3.95 -11.54
C ILE A 299 -2.10 -3.64 -10.39
N THR A 300 -2.85 -2.55 -10.49
CA THR A 300 -4.03 -2.32 -9.65
C THR A 300 -5.28 -2.47 -10.50
N SER A 301 -6.28 -3.20 -10.01
CA SER A 301 -7.50 -3.48 -10.77
C SER A 301 -8.71 -3.67 -9.86
N ARG A 302 -9.92 -3.53 -10.38
CA ARG A 302 -11.15 -4.01 -9.71
C ARG A 302 -11.50 -5.44 -10.13
N ASN A 303 -10.98 -5.88 -11.26
CA ASN A 303 -11.18 -7.22 -11.78
C ASN A 303 -10.29 -8.19 -11.00
N PRO A 304 -10.80 -9.31 -10.43
CA PRO A 304 -9.98 -10.30 -9.77
C PRO A 304 -9.28 -11.27 -10.74
N ASN A 305 -9.64 -11.27 -12.02
CA ASN A 305 -9.24 -12.30 -12.98
C ASN A 305 -7.85 -12.05 -13.57
N TRP A 306 -6.82 -12.00 -12.73
CA TRP A 306 -5.42 -11.74 -13.15
C TRP A 306 -4.49 -12.94 -13.03
N ALA A 307 -4.98 -14.07 -12.51
CA ALA A 307 -4.15 -15.22 -12.13
C ALA A 307 -3.33 -15.84 -13.28
N ASN A 308 -3.74 -15.63 -14.54
CA ASN A 308 -3.00 -16.10 -15.71
C ASN A 308 -1.81 -15.20 -16.09
N LEU A 309 -1.77 -13.96 -15.58
CA LEU A 309 -0.70 -13.00 -15.82
C LEU A 309 0.13 -12.80 -14.54
N ALA A 310 -0.53 -12.61 -13.40
CA ALA A 310 0.09 -12.13 -12.18
C ALA A 310 -0.29 -12.94 -10.94
N THR A 311 0.56 -12.88 -9.92
CA THR A 311 0.20 -13.32 -8.57
C THR A 311 -0.83 -12.33 -8.01
N VAL A 312 -2.01 -12.84 -7.70
CA VAL A 312 -3.16 -12.02 -7.32
C VAL A 312 -3.21 -11.86 -5.82
N MET A 313 -3.34 -10.61 -5.36
CA MET A 313 -3.51 -10.28 -3.95
C MET A 313 -4.80 -9.48 -3.76
N SER A 314 -5.71 -10.02 -2.96
CA SER A 314 -6.95 -9.36 -2.61
C SER A 314 -6.73 -8.31 -1.53
N MET A 315 -7.32 -7.14 -1.73
CA MET A 315 -7.44 -6.10 -0.71
C MET A 315 -8.90 -6.01 -0.26
N ASP A 316 -9.10 -6.23 1.03
CA ASP A 316 -10.37 -5.98 1.71
C ASP A 316 -10.36 -4.59 2.36
N VAL A 317 -11.46 -4.16 2.98
CA VAL A 317 -11.53 -2.96 3.83
C VAL A 317 -10.47 -2.96 4.93
N LEU A 318 -10.28 -1.83 5.62
CA LEU A 318 -9.34 -1.78 6.74
C LEU A 318 -9.85 -2.65 7.88
N THR A 319 -8.93 -3.15 8.69
CA THR A 319 -9.28 -3.69 10.00
C THR A 319 -9.82 -2.58 10.90
N ASP A 320 -10.52 -2.95 11.96
CA ASP A 320 -11.04 -2.01 12.97
C ASP A 320 -9.94 -1.10 13.55
N ASP A 321 -8.80 -1.70 13.92
CA ASP A 321 -7.63 -0.97 14.45
C ASP A 321 -7.02 -0.04 13.40
N GLU A 322 -6.87 -0.48 12.15
CA GLU A 322 -6.33 0.35 11.07
C GLU A 322 -7.28 1.52 10.72
N ALA A 323 -8.59 1.28 10.71
CA ALA A 323 -9.59 2.29 10.39
C ALA A 323 -9.70 3.36 11.49
N SER A 324 -9.69 2.93 12.75
CA SER A 324 -9.70 3.83 13.90
C SER A 324 -8.41 4.65 13.97
N GLY A 325 -7.25 3.98 13.82
CA GLY A 325 -5.95 4.66 13.74
C GLY A 325 -5.84 5.63 12.56
N PHE A 326 -6.46 5.31 11.42
CA PHE A 326 -6.54 6.22 10.27
C PHE A 326 -7.30 7.51 10.62
N LEU A 327 -8.51 7.40 11.18
CA LEU A 327 -9.31 8.57 11.57
C LEU A 327 -8.62 9.37 12.67
N ASP A 328 -8.06 8.72 13.68
CA ASP A 328 -7.33 9.37 14.76
C ASP A 328 -6.16 10.19 14.20
N LYS A 329 -5.31 9.58 13.36
CA LYS A 329 -4.20 10.27 12.69
C LYS A 329 -4.71 11.44 11.85
N ARG A 330 -5.77 11.24 11.09
CA ARG A 330 -6.29 12.24 10.15
C ARG A 330 -6.91 13.43 10.86
N LEU A 331 -7.69 13.20 11.93
CA LEU A 331 -8.39 14.23 12.69
C LEU A 331 -7.46 14.98 13.66
N THR A 332 -6.44 14.33 14.22
CA THR A 332 -5.49 14.98 15.15
C THR A 332 -4.39 15.80 14.46
N THR A 333 -4.19 15.62 13.15
CA THR A 333 -3.23 16.44 12.39
C THR A 333 -3.77 17.87 12.25
N GLY A 334 -3.25 18.81 13.03
CA GLY A 334 -3.63 20.24 12.97
C GLY A 334 -3.81 20.96 14.31
N GLY A 335 -3.63 20.27 15.44
CA GLY A 335 -3.74 20.84 16.79
C GLY A 335 -4.89 20.23 17.59
N THR A 336 -4.78 20.32 18.92
CA THR A 336 -5.59 19.72 20.00
C THR A 336 -7.08 20.08 19.95
N ARG A 337 -7.79 19.71 18.88
CA ARG A 337 -9.24 19.66 18.86
C ARG A 337 -9.67 18.23 19.20
N ASP A 338 -10.45 18.13 20.28
CA ASP A 338 -11.20 16.93 20.60
C ASP A 338 -12.34 16.82 19.57
N TYR A 339 -12.19 15.92 18.60
CA TYR A 339 -13.19 15.70 17.57
C TYR A 339 -14.27 14.71 18.02
N GLY A 340 -14.17 14.12 19.21
CA GLY A 340 -15.11 13.14 19.74
C GLY A 340 -14.42 12.04 20.54
N SER A 341 -15.22 11.25 21.24
CA SER A 341 -14.71 10.12 22.02
C SER A 341 -14.22 8.97 21.12
N THR A 342 -13.37 8.09 21.66
CA THR A 342 -12.97 6.84 20.97
C THR A 342 -14.18 5.98 20.57
N ALA A 343 -15.28 6.06 21.33
CA ALA A 343 -16.52 5.38 20.99
C ALA A 343 -17.19 5.96 19.73
N ASP A 344 -17.18 7.29 19.58
CA ASP A 344 -17.74 7.96 18.40
C ASP A 344 -16.92 7.65 17.14
N VAL A 345 -15.58 7.63 17.26
CA VAL A 345 -14.68 7.24 16.16
C VAL A 345 -14.97 5.81 15.71
N ARG A 346 -15.13 4.89 16.67
CA ARG A 346 -15.47 3.49 16.39
C ARG A 346 -16.85 3.34 15.74
N GLU A 347 -17.87 4.08 16.21
CA GLU A 347 -19.18 4.07 15.55
C GLU A 347 -19.07 4.57 14.11
N LEU A 348 -18.28 5.63 13.88
CA LEU A 348 -18.09 6.19 12.54
C LEU A 348 -17.39 5.20 11.60
N THR A 349 -16.31 4.56 12.04
CA THR A 349 -15.61 3.54 11.22
C THR A 349 -16.53 2.38 10.86
N GLU A 350 -17.31 1.90 11.83
CA GLU A 350 -18.31 0.86 11.63
C GLU A 350 -19.37 1.31 10.60
N ARG A 351 -19.98 2.48 10.77
CA ARG A 351 -21.01 2.98 9.83
C ARG A 351 -20.50 3.15 8.41
N LEU A 352 -19.24 3.57 8.24
CA LEU A 352 -18.60 3.72 6.94
C LEU A 352 -18.04 2.39 6.38
N GLY A 353 -18.19 1.29 7.13
CA GLY A 353 -17.80 -0.05 6.71
C GLY A 353 -16.28 -0.22 6.58
N PHE A 354 -15.51 0.55 7.35
CA PHE A 354 -14.03 0.51 7.34
C PHE A 354 -13.38 0.79 5.97
N LEU A 355 -14.11 1.43 5.05
CA LEU A 355 -13.62 1.75 3.71
C LEU A 355 -12.73 3.00 3.73
N PRO A 356 -11.43 2.92 3.37
CA PRO A 356 -10.50 4.06 3.42
C PRO A 356 -11.01 5.34 2.76
N LEU A 357 -11.56 5.24 1.55
CA LEU A 357 -12.02 6.43 0.84
C LEU A 357 -13.22 7.09 1.56
N ALA A 358 -14.11 6.31 2.18
CA ALA A 358 -15.22 6.86 2.96
C ALA A 358 -14.72 7.52 4.25
N LEU A 359 -13.72 6.92 4.91
CA LEU A 359 -13.09 7.47 6.10
C LEU A 359 -12.39 8.80 5.80
N GLU A 360 -11.61 8.88 4.71
CA GLU A 360 -10.94 10.13 4.30
C GLU A 360 -11.97 11.22 3.96
N GLN A 361 -13.06 10.87 3.27
CA GLN A 361 -14.14 11.82 2.99
C GLN A 361 -14.79 12.37 4.25
N ALA A 362 -15.11 11.49 5.21
CA ALA A 362 -15.68 11.91 6.48
C ALA A 362 -14.70 12.80 7.25
N ALA A 363 -13.43 12.40 7.38
CA ALA A 363 -12.42 13.17 8.08
C ALA A 363 -12.18 14.55 7.44
N ALA A 364 -12.08 14.61 6.10
CA ALA A 364 -11.93 15.86 5.37
C ALA A 364 -13.14 16.79 5.57
N PHE A 365 -14.36 16.25 5.54
CA PHE A 365 -15.57 17.02 5.80
C PHE A 365 -15.60 17.55 7.24
N ILE A 366 -15.36 16.68 8.23
CA ILE A 366 -15.33 17.04 9.66
C ILE A 366 -14.36 18.19 9.89
N GLN A 367 -13.15 18.12 9.33
CA GLN A 367 -12.16 19.18 9.45
C GLN A 367 -12.56 20.47 8.74
N ALA A 368 -13.06 20.38 7.50
CA ALA A 368 -13.44 21.54 6.70
C ALA A 368 -14.66 22.27 7.30
N ALA A 369 -15.65 21.52 7.78
CA ALA A 369 -16.85 22.06 8.42
C ALA A 369 -16.61 22.47 9.88
N GLY A 370 -15.53 21.98 10.51
CA GLY A 370 -15.21 22.27 11.91
C GLY A 370 -16.22 21.70 12.91
N ILE A 371 -16.83 20.55 12.58
CA ILE A 371 -17.84 19.88 13.41
C ILE A 371 -17.23 18.70 14.18
N SER A 372 -17.97 18.13 15.13
CA SER A 372 -17.55 16.90 15.82
C SER A 372 -17.85 15.64 14.99
N VAL A 373 -17.23 14.51 15.35
CA VAL A 373 -17.59 13.19 14.82
C VAL A 373 -19.06 12.88 15.13
N GLN A 374 -19.55 13.25 16.30
CA GLN A 374 -20.95 13.06 16.70
C GLN A 374 -21.91 13.85 15.79
N ASP A 375 -21.58 15.10 15.45
CA ASP A 375 -22.38 15.90 14.52
C ASP A 375 -22.41 15.26 13.12
N TYR A 376 -21.26 14.74 12.66
CA TYR A 376 -21.18 14.04 11.39
C TYR A 376 -21.97 12.72 11.39
N LEU A 377 -21.95 11.95 12.49
CA LEU A 377 -22.82 10.78 12.67
C LEU A 377 -24.31 11.16 12.60
N GLY A 378 -24.67 12.33 13.14
CA GLY A 378 -26.00 12.93 13.00
C GLY A 378 -26.36 13.23 11.54
N LEU A 379 -25.45 13.85 10.78
CA LEU A 379 -25.62 14.11 9.35
C LEU A 379 -25.71 12.81 8.54
N LEU A 380 -24.89 11.81 8.84
CA LEU A 380 -24.91 10.51 8.18
C LEU A 380 -26.23 9.77 8.44
N SER A 381 -26.88 10.01 9.58
CA SER A 381 -28.18 9.43 9.93
C SER A 381 -29.34 10.14 9.23
N THR A 382 -29.30 11.47 9.14
CA THR A 382 -30.42 12.30 8.65
C THR A 382 -30.35 12.56 7.15
N SER A 383 -29.15 12.84 6.63
CA SER A 383 -28.86 13.18 5.24
C SER A 383 -27.61 12.46 4.71
N PRO A 384 -27.58 11.11 4.68
CA PRO A 384 -26.39 10.34 4.28
C PRO A 384 -25.89 10.66 2.87
N ARG A 385 -26.77 11.11 1.97
CA ARG A 385 -26.36 11.54 0.63
C ARG A 385 -25.46 12.77 0.71
N ASP A 386 -25.87 13.78 1.46
CA ASP A 386 -25.12 15.04 1.56
C ASP A 386 -23.80 14.80 2.28
N ALA A 387 -23.80 13.90 3.28
CA ALA A 387 -22.59 13.47 4.00
C ALA A 387 -21.57 12.72 3.10
N LEU A 388 -22.04 11.84 2.20
CA LEU A 388 -21.19 10.97 1.36
C LEU A 388 -20.88 11.56 -0.04
N SER A 389 -21.67 12.55 -0.47
CA SER A 389 -21.51 13.24 -1.77
C SER A 389 -20.87 14.61 -1.62
N ALA A 390 -20.37 14.95 -0.42
CA ALA A 390 -19.53 16.12 -0.23
C ALA A 390 -18.30 16.07 -1.14
N SER A 391 -17.77 17.24 -1.51
CA SER A 391 -16.68 17.38 -2.48
C SER A 391 -15.54 16.37 -2.23
N PRO A 392 -14.91 15.85 -3.30
CA PRO A 392 -13.85 14.86 -3.15
C PRO A 392 -12.69 15.44 -2.31
N PRO A 393 -12.03 14.62 -1.48
CA PRO A 393 -10.87 15.06 -0.72
C PRO A 393 -9.73 15.49 -1.64
N VAL A 394 -8.85 16.36 -1.15
CA VAL A 394 -7.66 16.80 -1.90
C VAL A 394 -6.84 15.59 -2.34
N GLY A 395 -6.49 15.53 -3.62
CA GLY A 395 -5.75 14.39 -4.21
C GLY A 395 -6.64 13.26 -4.74
N TYR A 396 -7.97 13.32 -4.58
CA TYR A 396 -8.91 12.39 -5.18
C TYR A 396 -9.74 13.07 -6.27
N ALA A 397 -9.95 12.40 -7.39
CA ALA A 397 -10.74 12.93 -8.50
C ALA A 397 -12.25 12.80 -8.29
N GLN A 398 -12.70 11.88 -7.43
CA GLN A 398 -14.09 11.44 -7.29
C GLN A 398 -14.43 11.12 -5.84
N THR A 399 -15.72 11.27 -5.49
CA THR A 399 -16.25 10.80 -4.20
C THR A 399 -16.41 9.28 -4.18
N VAL A 400 -16.64 8.68 -3.01
CA VAL A 400 -17.02 7.26 -2.91
C VAL A 400 -18.26 6.97 -3.75
N VAL A 401 -19.26 7.86 -3.69
CA VAL A 401 -20.51 7.71 -4.42
C VAL A 401 -20.29 7.76 -5.93
N ASP A 402 -19.51 8.73 -6.43
CA ASP A 402 -19.22 8.88 -7.86
C ASP A 402 -18.50 7.63 -8.42
N THR A 403 -17.52 7.13 -7.67
CA THR A 403 -16.73 5.94 -8.05
C THR A 403 -17.62 4.72 -8.32
N TRP A 404 -18.62 4.52 -7.46
CA TRP A 404 -19.55 3.40 -7.61
C TRP A 404 -20.66 3.68 -8.62
N MET A 405 -21.14 4.92 -8.74
CA MET A 405 -22.14 5.30 -9.74
C MET A 405 -21.65 5.00 -11.17
N LEU A 406 -20.39 5.30 -11.49
CA LEU A 406 -19.79 4.95 -12.78
C LEU A 406 -19.76 3.44 -13.05
N SER A 407 -19.45 2.65 -12.01
CA SER A 407 -19.45 1.20 -12.12
C SER A 407 -20.87 0.66 -12.31
N LEU A 408 -21.86 1.24 -11.62
CA LEU A 408 -23.27 0.90 -11.77
C LEU A 408 -23.80 1.24 -13.17
N ASP A 409 -23.42 2.38 -13.74
CA ASP A 409 -23.76 2.75 -15.12
C ASP A 409 -23.24 1.72 -16.12
N LYS A 410 -21.98 1.27 -15.94
CA LYS A 410 -21.36 0.26 -16.81
C LYS A 410 -22.03 -1.11 -16.65
N ILE A 411 -22.33 -1.53 -15.42
CA ILE A 411 -23.04 -2.80 -15.16
C ILE A 411 -24.44 -2.76 -15.76
N GLU A 412 -25.18 -1.67 -15.59
CA GLU A 412 -26.54 -1.53 -16.15
C GLU A 412 -26.55 -1.64 -17.67
N LYS A 413 -25.58 -0.98 -18.33
CA LYS A 413 -25.45 -0.96 -19.77
C LYS A 413 -24.97 -2.30 -20.35
N ASP A 414 -23.90 -2.85 -19.79
CA ASP A 414 -23.17 -3.98 -20.40
C ASP A 414 -23.63 -5.34 -19.87
N CYS A 415 -24.18 -5.38 -18.65
CA CYS A 415 -24.60 -6.62 -17.97
C CYS A 415 -25.95 -6.44 -17.24
N PRO A 416 -27.08 -6.25 -17.96
CA PRO A 416 -28.37 -5.94 -17.34
C PRO A 416 -28.84 -6.97 -16.30
N ASP A 417 -28.60 -8.27 -16.54
CA ASP A 417 -28.93 -9.34 -15.59
C ASP A 417 -28.15 -9.19 -14.27
N ALA A 418 -26.88 -8.78 -14.34
CA ALA A 418 -26.04 -8.51 -13.19
C ALA A 418 -26.52 -7.28 -12.42
N TYR A 419 -26.91 -6.22 -13.13
CA TYR A 419 -27.46 -5.01 -12.52
C TYR A 419 -28.70 -5.32 -11.68
N TRP A 420 -29.66 -6.06 -12.24
CA TRP A 420 -30.88 -6.40 -11.52
C TRP A 420 -30.62 -7.35 -10.34
N LEU A 421 -29.67 -8.28 -10.48
CA LEU A 421 -29.27 -9.14 -9.38
C LEU A 421 -28.67 -8.31 -8.23
N LEU A 422 -27.83 -7.32 -8.57
CA LEU A 422 -27.26 -6.39 -7.60
C LEU A 422 -28.33 -5.54 -6.92
N VAL A 423 -29.28 -4.98 -7.69
CA VAL A 423 -30.42 -4.23 -7.14
C VAL A 423 -31.19 -5.10 -6.15
N PHE A 424 -31.52 -6.34 -6.50
CA PHE A 424 -32.24 -7.24 -5.60
C PHE A 424 -31.46 -7.56 -4.33
N CYS A 425 -30.20 -7.95 -4.44
CA CYS A 425 -29.34 -8.21 -3.28
C CYS A 425 -29.17 -6.96 -2.41
N ALA A 426 -29.22 -5.76 -3.01
CA ALA A 426 -29.17 -4.54 -2.24
C ALA A 426 -30.37 -4.37 -1.30
N PHE A 427 -31.53 -5.00 -1.52
CA PHE A 427 -32.67 -4.93 -0.57
C PHE A 427 -32.69 -6.07 0.46
N LEU A 428 -31.70 -6.97 0.43
CA LEU A 428 -31.53 -8.02 1.43
C LEU A 428 -30.67 -7.53 2.60
N ALA A 429 -30.44 -8.38 3.60
CA ALA A 429 -29.45 -8.10 4.63
C ALA A 429 -28.05 -7.90 3.99
N PRO A 430 -27.24 -6.92 4.44
CA PRO A 430 -25.92 -6.63 3.87
C PRO A 430 -24.94 -7.81 3.97
N ASP A 431 -25.10 -8.64 5.00
CA ASP A 431 -24.20 -9.73 5.34
C ASP A 431 -24.82 -11.09 4.99
N GLN A 432 -24.05 -11.90 4.25
CA GLN A 432 -24.29 -13.33 4.01
C GLN A 432 -25.64 -13.64 3.37
N VAL A 433 -25.94 -13.10 2.17
CA VAL A 433 -27.09 -13.53 1.38
C VAL A 433 -26.85 -14.98 0.92
N PRO A 434 -27.56 -15.99 1.46
CA PRO A 434 -27.34 -17.36 1.07
C PRO A 434 -27.81 -17.54 -0.37
N ARG A 435 -26.95 -18.06 -1.25
CA ARG A 435 -27.26 -18.32 -2.66
C ARG A 435 -28.48 -19.21 -2.83
N ARG A 436 -28.73 -20.09 -1.84
CA ARG A 436 -29.89 -20.98 -1.79
C ARG A 436 -31.23 -20.23 -1.66
N LEU A 437 -31.25 -18.99 -1.15
CA LEU A 437 -32.46 -18.16 -1.12
C LEU A 437 -32.88 -17.71 -2.52
N LEU A 438 -31.91 -17.54 -3.43
CA LEU A 438 -32.19 -17.12 -4.80
C LEU A 438 -32.82 -18.27 -5.62
N GLY A 439 -32.37 -19.51 -5.42
CA GLY A 439 -32.83 -20.67 -6.21
C GLY A 439 -34.18 -21.31 -5.80
N ARG A 440 -34.93 -20.75 -4.83
CA ARG A 440 -36.16 -21.39 -4.35
C ARG A 440 -37.37 -21.11 -5.28
N PRO A 441 -38.18 -22.12 -5.64
CA PRO A 441 -39.40 -21.93 -6.45
C PRO A 441 -40.40 -20.95 -5.84
N GLU A 442 -40.44 -20.86 -4.52
CA GLU A 442 -41.36 -20.00 -3.74
C GLU A 442 -40.83 -18.58 -3.52
N SER A 443 -39.64 -18.26 -4.02
CA SER A 443 -39.13 -16.89 -3.91
C SER A 443 -39.96 -15.98 -4.82
N HIS A 444 -40.64 -14.99 -4.23
CA HIS A 444 -41.32 -13.91 -4.94
C HIS A 444 -40.28 -12.99 -5.61
N LEU A 445 -39.59 -13.52 -6.62
CA LEU A 445 -38.61 -12.80 -7.40
C LEU A 445 -39.33 -11.90 -8.40
N PRO A 446 -38.85 -10.67 -8.61
CA PRO A 446 -39.25 -9.87 -9.75
C PRO A 446 -39.21 -10.67 -11.05
N ARG A 447 -40.20 -10.48 -11.94
CA ARG A 447 -40.31 -11.24 -13.20
C ARG A 447 -39.04 -11.23 -14.06
N ARG A 448 -38.30 -10.12 -14.04
CA ARG A 448 -36.99 -9.97 -14.73
C ARG A 448 -35.89 -10.82 -14.11
N LEU A 449 -35.93 -11.08 -12.81
CA LEU A 449 -34.93 -11.86 -12.07
C LEU A 449 -35.24 -13.35 -12.04
N SER A 450 -36.52 -13.73 -12.06
CA SER A 450 -36.92 -15.14 -12.11
C SER A 450 -36.19 -15.90 -13.23
N GLY A 451 -36.15 -15.35 -14.45
CA GLY A 451 -35.44 -15.95 -15.58
C GLY A 451 -33.91 -15.89 -15.52
N VAL A 452 -33.33 -15.04 -14.67
CA VAL A 452 -31.87 -14.97 -14.44
C VAL A 452 -31.46 -16.00 -13.42
N VAL A 453 -32.19 -16.09 -12.31
CA VAL A 453 -31.85 -16.92 -11.15
C VAL A 453 -32.18 -18.39 -11.37
N THR A 454 -33.24 -18.70 -12.12
CA THR A 454 -33.60 -20.09 -12.48
C THR A 454 -32.74 -20.69 -13.59
N ASN A 455 -31.95 -19.87 -14.29
CA ASN A 455 -31.02 -20.31 -15.32
C ASN A 455 -29.57 -20.26 -14.78
N PRO A 456 -28.94 -21.41 -14.47
CA PRO A 456 -27.61 -21.44 -13.86
C PRO A 456 -26.56 -20.65 -14.65
N SER A 457 -26.56 -20.76 -15.99
CA SER A 457 -25.58 -20.07 -16.83
C SER A 457 -25.73 -18.55 -16.76
N ARG A 458 -26.97 -18.04 -16.81
CA ARG A 458 -27.23 -16.59 -16.67
C ARG A 458 -26.91 -16.09 -15.26
N TYR A 459 -27.27 -16.85 -14.24
CA TYR A 459 -26.94 -16.52 -12.85
C TYR A 459 -25.44 -16.44 -12.62
N PHE A 460 -24.68 -17.46 -13.04
CA PHE A 460 -23.22 -17.45 -12.89
C PHE A 460 -22.55 -16.36 -13.72
N ALA A 461 -23.05 -16.06 -14.92
CA ALA A 461 -22.58 -14.93 -15.71
C ALA A 461 -22.83 -13.59 -15.00
N ALA A 462 -24.02 -13.41 -14.41
CA ALA A 462 -24.38 -12.22 -13.64
C ALA A 462 -23.47 -12.06 -12.39
N VAL A 463 -23.30 -13.12 -11.60
CA VAL A 463 -22.40 -13.10 -10.43
C VAL A 463 -20.96 -12.83 -10.85
N THR A 464 -20.49 -13.43 -11.95
CA THR A 464 -19.13 -13.21 -12.48
C THR A 464 -18.93 -11.75 -12.89
N ALA A 465 -19.92 -11.14 -13.55
CA ALA A 465 -19.89 -9.72 -13.88
C ALA A 465 -19.81 -8.85 -12.62
N LEU A 466 -20.63 -9.12 -11.60
CA LEU A 466 -20.59 -8.35 -10.34
C LEU A 466 -19.25 -8.48 -9.60
N ARG A 467 -18.64 -9.67 -9.60
CA ARG A 467 -17.28 -9.88 -9.06
C ARG A 467 -16.22 -9.13 -9.85
N ARG A 468 -16.34 -9.07 -11.19
CA ARG A 468 -15.43 -8.31 -12.06
C ARG A 468 -15.39 -6.82 -11.71
N PHE A 469 -16.52 -6.25 -11.30
CA PHE A 469 -16.60 -4.87 -10.81
C PHE A 469 -16.31 -4.72 -9.30
N SER A 470 -15.97 -5.81 -8.61
CA SER A 470 -15.82 -5.87 -7.15
C SER A 470 -17.05 -5.35 -6.37
N MET A 471 -18.26 -5.46 -6.94
CA MET A 471 -19.51 -5.00 -6.30
C MET A 471 -20.09 -6.00 -5.31
N VAL A 472 -19.72 -7.27 -5.45
CA VAL A 472 -20.11 -8.35 -4.55
C VAL A 472 -18.89 -9.19 -4.22
N ASN A 473 -18.81 -9.66 -2.98
CA ASN A 473 -18.02 -10.83 -2.66
C ASN A 473 -18.91 -12.07 -2.79
N ALA A 474 -18.33 -13.18 -3.24
CA ALA A 474 -19.08 -14.37 -3.59
C ALA A 474 -18.28 -15.62 -3.24
N SER A 475 -18.81 -16.40 -2.30
CA SER A 475 -18.33 -17.74 -1.98
C SER A 475 -19.19 -18.78 -2.71
N SER A 476 -18.93 -20.08 -2.49
CA SER A 476 -19.79 -21.15 -3.02
C SER A 476 -21.22 -21.07 -2.49
N GLU A 477 -21.42 -20.58 -1.26
CA GLU A 477 -22.68 -20.59 -0.54
C GLU A 477 -23.34 -19.21 -0.41
N GLU A 478 -22.56 -18.12 -0.48
CA GLU A 478 -23.02 -16.78 -0.09
C GLU A 478 -22.63 -15.70 -1.09
N LEU A 479 -23.43 -14.63 -1.10
CA LEU A 479 -23.10 -13.34 -1.69
C LEU A 479 -23.11 -12.28 -0.58
N SER A 480 -22.14 -11.37 -0.58
CA SER A 480 -22.15 -10.22 0.32
C SER A 480 -21.89 -8.93 -0.44
N LEU A 481 -22.51 -7.85 0.02
CA LEU A 481 -22.37 -6.52 -0.53
C LEU A 481 -21.82 -5.61 0.55
N HIS A 482 -20.90 -4.72 0.20
CA HIS A 482 -20.48 -3.70 1.13
C HIS A 482 -21.67 -2.79 1.50
N ARG A 483 -21.84 -2.47 2.79
CA ARG A 483 -22.99 -1.70 3.31
C ARG A 483 -23.25 -0.38 2.58
N LEU A 484 -22.18 0.35 2.26
CA LEU A 484 -22.29 1.60 1.51
C LEU A 484 -22.61 1.39 0.03
N VAL A 485 -22.15 0.29 -0.59
CA VAL A 485 -22.55 -0.08 -1.96
C VAL A 485 -24.04 -0.39 -2.00
N GLN A 486 -24.50 -1.19 -1.03
CA GLN A 486 -25.91 -1.50 -0.84
C GLN A 486 -26.76 -0.22 -0.73
N TRP A 487 -26.32 0.73 0.10
CA TRP A 487 -26.97 2.03 0.23
C TRP A 487 -27.03 2.81 -1.09
N VAL A 488 -25.91 2.94 -1.83
CA VAL A 488 -25.87 3.65 -3.12
C VAL A 488 -26.82 3.01 -4.14
N VAL A 489 -26.85 1.68 -4.21
CA VAL A 489 -27.74 0.95 -5.13
C VAL A 489 -29.21 1.20 -4.77
N ARG A 490 -29.59 1.18 -3.49
CA ARG A 490 -30.96 1.50 -3.03
C ARG A 490 -31.36 2.92 -3.43
N GLN A 491 -30.49 3.90 -3.20
CA GLN A 491 -30.76 5.31 -3.54
C GLN A 491 -30.99 5.52 -5.03
N ARG A 492 -30.18 4.88 -5.88
CA ARG A 492 -30.36 4.90 -7.34
C ARG A 492 -31.68 4.26 -7.74
N ALA A 493 -31.99 3.08 -7.19
CA ALA A 493 -33.24 2.37 -7.49
C ALA A 493 -34.49 3.18 -7.12
N HIS A 494 -34.46 3.88 -5.97
CA HIS A 494 -35.54 4.78 -5.56
C HIS A 494 -35.75 5.94 -6.54
N ARG A 495 -34.67 6.59 -7.00
CA ARG A 495 -34.77 7.73 -7.95
C ARG A 495 -35.25 7.33 -9.33
N SER A 496 -34.84 6.16 -9.79
CA SER A 496 -35.18 5.68 -11.13
C SER A 496 -36.56 5.03 -11.21
N GLY A 497 -37.30 4.89 -10.09
CA GLY A 497 -38.58 4.16 -10.04
C GLY A 497 -38.41 2.67 -10.39
N ARG A 498 -37.33 2.07 -9.88
CA ARG A 498 -36.89 0.71 -10.23
C ARG A 498 -36.71 -0.16 -8.99
N GLN A 499 -37.64 -0.05 -8.05
CA GLN A 499 -37.61 -0.86 -6.83
C GLN A 499 -38.05 -2.30 -7.12
N PRO A 500 -37.58 -3.29 -6.34
CA PRO A 500 -38.01 -4.69 -6.48
C PRO A 500 -39.54 -4.87 -6.41
N SER A 501 -40.23 -4.06 -5.60
CA SER A 501 -41.69 -4.06 -5.42
C SER A 501 -42.48 -3.58 -6.65
N GLU A 502 -41.88 -2.76 -7.52
CA GLU A 502 -42.53 -2.18 -8.70
C GLU A 502 -42.35 -3.06 -9.95
N LEU A 503 -41.60 -4.15 -9.85
CA LEU A 503 -41.39 -5.11 -10.95
C LEU A 503 -42.52 -6.15 -11.08
N GLY A 504 -43.57 -6.01 -10.26
CA GLY A 504 -44.75 -6.87 -10.21
C GLY A 504 -44.46 -8.25 -9.60
N PRO A 505 -45.41 -8.86 -8.88
CA PRO A 505 -45.35 -10.30 -8.64
C PRO A 505 -45.39 -11.04 -10.00
N VAL A 506 -44.82 -12.25 -10.03
CA VAL A 506 -45.06 -13.19 -11.13
C VAL A 506 -46.53 -13.57 -11.17
#